data_AF-A0A9N9FBU9-F1
#
_entry.id   AF-A0A9N9FBU9-F1
#
_cell.length_a   1.000
_cell.length_b   1.000
_cell.length_c   1.000
_cell.angle_alpha   90.00
_cell.angle_beta   90.00
_cell.angle_gamma   90.00
#
_symmetry.space_group_name_H-M   'P 1'
#
loop_
_entity.id
_entity.type
_entity.pdbx_description
1 polymer ?
#
loop_
_entity_poly.entity_id
_entity_poly.type
_entity_poly.pdbx_seq_one_letter_code
_entity_poly.pdbx_strand_id
1 'polypeptide(L)'
;MISPIAFDKEKVFHVYERDVLDSYLDEPKVWYIVDDKEPKKVEAKTILVCSPRKNHYRNFDKYIGTTIRYMPVWSAEEIETSKEPSQQKLLNEAITKSSNSKIFNFVGEIDSDDDLHRLIHIHTNIPNEENEECIKTFYIDKIIKFASDYVARQVMDKLESKYKQDLKNFVATSDSINECSTLRGFMFEEIAHRIFTKGRDI
;
A
#
# COMPACT_ATOMS: atom_id res chain seq x y z
N MET A 1 15.82 12.73 11.61
CA MET A 1 15.24 13.50 10.50
C MET A 1 16.11 13.20 9.29
N ILE A 2 15.60 12.47 8.29
CA ILE A 2 16.39 12.17 7.09
C ILE A 2 16.38 13.43 6.22
N SER A 3 17.57 13.91 5.88
CA SER A 3 17.74 15.05 4.97
C SER A 3 17.41 14.64 3.54
N PRO A 4 16.84 15.55 2.72
CA PRO A 4 16.63 15.27 1.30
C PRO A 4 17.95 14.91 0.61
N ILE A 5 17.85 14.03 -0.38
CA ILE A 5 19.00 13.56 -1.17
C ILE A 5 18.86 14.12 -2.58
N ALA A 6 19.92 14.75 -3.07
CA ALA A 6 20.05 15.17 -4.45
C ALA A 6 21.24 14.43 -5.09
N PHE A 7 21.09 13.96 -6.33
CA PHE A 7 22.18 13.30 -7.03
C PHE A 7 22.08 13.47 -8.55
N ASP A 8 23.23 13.34 -9.21
CA ASP A 8 23.36 13.20 -10.66
C ASP A 8 24.19 11.95 -11.01
N LYS A 9 24.66 11.84 -12.27
CA LYS A 9 25.45 10.68 -12.71
C LYS A 9 26.83 10.58 -12.04
N GLU A 10 27.33 11.66 -11.45
CA GLU A 10 28.71 11.77 -10.95
C GLU A 10 28.77 11.94 -9.42
N LYS A 11 27.71 12.48 -8.79
CA LYS A 11 27.75 12.89 -7.37
C LYS A 11 26.43 12.60 -6.64
N VAL A 12 26.54 12.21 -5.37
CA VAL A 12 25.44 12.08 -4.41
C VAL A 12 25.66 13.06 -3.27
N PHE A 13 24.65 13.85 -2.94
CA PHE A 13 24.71 14.85 -1.88
C PHE A 13 23.67 14.55 -0.80
N HIS A 14 24.14 14.36 0.43
CA HIS A 14 23.32 14.43 1.62
C HIS A 14 23.32 15.87 2.13
N VAL A 15 22.17 16.53 2.10
CA VAL A 15 22.12 17.97 2.32
C VAL A 15 21.91 18.29 3.80
N TYR A 16 22.92 18.91 4.41
CA TYR A 16 22.81 19.53 5.73
C TYR A 16 22.65 21.07 5.64
N GLU A 17 23.01 21.68 4.51
CA GLU A 17 22.94 23.14 4.26
C GLU A 17 22.01 23.48 3.08
N ARG A 18 21.03 24.36 3.31
CA ARG A 18 19.96 24.68 2.34
C ARG A 18 20.46 25.34 1.05
N ASP A 19 21.47 26.20 1.15
CA ASP A 19 21.88 27.08 0.04
C ASP A 19 22.60 26.32 -1.08
N VAL A 20 23.34 25.26 -0.72
CA VAL A 20 24.01 24.39 -1.70
C VAL A 20 22.98 23.60 -2.50
N LEU A 21 21.96 23.06 -1.82
CA LEU A 21 20.92 22.26 -2.47
C LEU A 21 20.15 23.04 -3.53
N ASP A 22 19.76 24.28 -3.23
CA ASP A 22 18.94 25.08 -4.14
C ASP A 22 19.64 25.30 -5.49
N SER A 23 20.98 25.46 -5.50
CA SER A 23 21.76 25.58 -6.75
C SER A 23 21.70 24.35 -7.66
N TYR A 24 21.56 23.14 -7.10
CA TYR A 24 21.46 21.91 -7.88
C TYR A 24 20.02 21.60 -8.32
N LEU A 25 19.03 22.12 -7.60
CA LEU A 25 17.62 21.85 -7.90
C LEU A 25 17.12 22.60 -9.13
N ASP A 26 17.84 23.63 -9.58
CA ASP A 26 17.58 24.34 -10.83
C ASP A 26 18.06 23.58 -12.08
N GLU A 27 18.74 22.45 -11.92
CA GLU A 27 19.27 21.65 -13.02
C GLU A 27 18.33 20.50 -13.44
N PRO A 28 17.77 20.49 -14.67
CA PRO A 28 16.81 19.45 -15.12
C PRO A 28 17.36 18.02 -15.18
N LYS A 29 18.69 17.85 -15.12
CA LYS A 29 19.36 16.54 -15.12
C LYS A 29 19.47 15.93 -13.71
N VAL A 30 19.28 16.73 -12.67
CA VAL A 30 19.40 16.32 -11.26
C VAL A 30 18.13 15.58 -10.82
N TRP A 31 18.31 14.57 -9.98
CA TRP A 31 17.22 13.88 -9.29
C TRP A 31 17.12 14.37 -7.84
N TYR A 32 15.91 14.73 -7.44
CA TYR A 32 15.57 15.24 -6.13
C TYR A 32 14.64 14.25 -5.42
N ILE A 33 15.16 13.52 -4.43
CA ILE A 33 14.38 12.55 -3.65
C ILE A 33 14.02 13.15 -2.31
N VAL A 34 12.72 13.13 -2.01
CA VAL A 34 12.16 13.63 -0.76
C VAL A 34 11.40 12.51 -0.07
N ASP A 35 11.70 12.30 1.21
CA ASP A 35 11.05 11.31 2.07
C ASP A 35 10.04 11.98 3.00
N ASP A 36 8.77 11.60 2.84
CA ASP A 36 7.61 11.96 3.66
C ASP A 36 7.47 13.47 3.98
N LYS A 37 7.87 14.33 3.03
CA LYS A 37 7.78 15.79 3.13
C LYS A 37 7.32 16.39 1.82
N GLU A 38 6.62 17.52 1.90
CA GLU A 38 6.23 18.27 0.71
C GLU A 38 7.48 18.75 -0.05
N PRO A 39 7.67 18.33 -1.31
CA PRO A 39 8.84 18.71 -2.08
C PRO A 39 8.77 20.16 -2.52
N LYS A 40 9.93 20.81 -2.65
CA LYS A 40 10.03 22.13 -3.29
C LYS A 40 9.63 22.04 -4.76
N LYS A 41 9.00 23.09 -5.28
CA LYS A 41 8.77 23.23 -6.73
C LYS A 41 10.06 23.69 -7.40
N VAL A 42 10.68 22.79 -8.16
CA VAL A 42 12.01 22.97 -8.77
C VAL A 42 12.06 22.35 -10.16
N GLU A 43 13.10 22.67 -10.94
CA GLU A 43 13.29 22.14 -12.31
C GLU A 43 13.87 20.71 -12.32
N ALA A 44 14.54 20.30 -11.23
CA ALA A 44 15.04 18.95 -11.05
C ALA A 44 13.92 17.89 -11.05
N LYS A 45 14.26 16.68 -11.51
CA LYS A 45 13.34 15.52 -11.53
C LYS A 45 13.05 15.08 -10.11
N THR A 46 11.83 15.33 -9.66
CA THR A 46 11.46 15.12 -8.26
C THR A 46 10.77 13.77 -8.07
N ILE A 47 11.26 12.98 -7.11
CA ILE A 47 10.63 11.76 -6.61
C ILE A 47 10.23 12.01 -5.16
N LEU A 48 8.92 12.02 -4.90
CA LEU A 48 8.38 12.00 -3.54
C LEU A 48 8.14 10.54 -3.12
N VAL A 49 8.86 10.09 -2.11
CA VAL A 49 8.63 8.80 -1.45
C VAL A 49 7.81 9.08 -0.19
N CYS A 50 6.61 8.55 -0.11
CA CYS A 50 5.74 8.77 1.04
C CYS A 50 4.71 7.63 1.19
N SER A 51 4.01 7.65 2.32
CA SER A 51 2.85 6.78 2.55
C SER A 51 1.79 6.97 1.44
N PRO A 52 1.02 5.93 1.06
CA PRO A 52 -0.05 6.02 0.06
C PRO A 52 -1.24 6.91 0.46
N ARG A 53 -1.16 7.63 1.60
CA ARG A 53 -2.20 8.56 2.05
C ARG A 53 -2.24 9.80 1.17
N LYS A 54 -3.42 10.15 0.69
CA LYS A 54 -3.61 11.32 -0.19
C LYS A 54 -3.08 12.60 0.43
N ASN A 55 -3.23 12.79 1.75
CA ASN A 55 -2.74 13.99 2.43
C ASN A 55 -1.23 14.22 2.28
N HIS A 56 -0.42 13.17 2.06
CA HIS A 56 1.03 13.28 1.98
C HIS A 56 1.50 13.77 0.60
N TYR A 57 0.74 13.51 -0.47
CA TYR A 57 1.13 13.85 -1.84
C TYR A 57 0.12 14.70 -2.59
N ARG A 58 -1.05 15.03 -2.02
CA ARG A 58 -2.15 15.76 -2.70
C ARG A 58 -1.71 17.06 -3.36
N ASN A 59 -0.75 17.78 -2.78
CA ASN A 59 -0.25 19.02 -3.39
C ASN A 59 0.72 18.73 -4.54
N PHE A 60 1.58 17.72 -4.39
CA PHE A 60 2.52 17.28 -5.42
C PHE A 60 1.80 16.70 -6.65
N ASP A 61 0.71 15.97 -6.44
CA ASP A 61 -0.14 15.38 -7.48
C ASP A 61 -0.87 16.41 -8.35
N LYS A 62 -0.96 17.68 -7.90
CA LYS A 62 -1.51 18.77 -8.71
C LYS A 62 -0.55 19.27 -9.77
N TYR A 63 0.74 18.93 -9.70
CA TYR A 63 1.71 19.37 -10.69
C TYR A 63 1.52 18.64 -12.03
N ILE A 64 1.66 19.38 -13.12
CA ILE A 64 1.49 18.85 -14.47
C ILE A 64 2.61 17.83 -14.73
N GLY A 65 2.22 16.65 -15.22
CA GLY A 65 3.17 15.58 -15.54
C GLY A 65 3.54 14.70 -14.34
N THR A 66 2.98 14.95 -13.15
CA THR A 66 3.13 14.03 -12.01
C THR A 66 2.45 12.71 -12.32
N THR A 67 3.12 11.62 -11.94
CA THR A 67 2.57 10.27 -12.02
C THR A 67 2.81 9.55 -10.70
N ILE A 68 1.82 8.78 -10.25
CA ILE A 68 1.93 7.97 -9.03
C ILE A 68 2.42 6.57 -9.41
N ARG A 69 3.28 6.01 -8.57
CA ARG A 69 3.72 4.61 -8.62
C ARG A 69 3.69 4.00 -7.23
N TYR A 70 3.36 2.71 -7.15
CA TYR A 70 3.29 1.94 -5.90
C TYR A 70 4.50 1.02 -5.78
N MET A 71 5.14 1.03 -4.61
CA MET A 71 6.19 0.06 -4.32
C MET A 71 5.56 -1.28 -3.94
N PRO A 72 6.03 -2.41 -4.51
CA PRO A 72 5.57 -3.72 -4.09
C PRO A 72 6.02 -4.00 -2.65
N VAL A 73 5.34 -4.95 -2.01
CA VAL A 73 5.83 -5.54 -0.77
C VAL A 73 7.13 -6.31 -1.01
N TRP A 74 7.89 -6.48 0.07
CA TRP A 74 9.13 -7.26 0.09
C TRP A 74 8.85 -8.66 -0.46
N SER A 75 9.82 -9.24 -1.18
CA SER A 75 9.73 -10.61 -1.67
C SER A 75 9.55 -11.60 -0.52
N ALA A 76 9.02 -12.79 -0.83
CA ALA A 76 8.86 -13.83 0.18
C ALA A 76 10.18 -14.10 0.92
N GLU A 77 11.30 -14.20 0.18
CA GLU A 77 12.65 -14.43 0.72
C GLU A 77 13.11 -13.32 1.69
N GLU A 78 12.87 -12.06 1.33
CA GLU A 78 13.19 -10.91 2.19
C GLU A 78 12.34 -10.93 3.47
N ILE A 79 11.06 -11.30 3.37
CA ILE A 79 10.18 -11.48 4.52
C ILE A 79 10.64 -12.66 5.38
N GLU A 80 11.06 -13.78 4.79
CA GLU A 80 11.52 -14.96 5.53
C GLU A 80 12.79 -14.68 6.35
N THR A 81 13.69 -13.89 5.79
CA THR A 81 14.91 -13.43 6.47
C THR A 81 14.58 -12.51 7.65
N SER A 82 13.41 -11.87 7.64
CA SER A 82 12.94 -10.95 8.68
C SER A 82 12.05 -11.59 9.77
N LYS A 83 11.93 -12.93 9.81
CA LYS A 83 11.05 -13.68 10.75
C LYS A 83 11.46 -13.52 12.23
N GLU A 84 11.10 -12.37 12.78
CA GLU A 84 11.28 -11.99 14.18
C GLU A 84 10.06 -12.43 15.02
N PRO A 85 10.24 -13.21 16.11
CA PRO A 85 9.13 -13.64 16.99
C PRO A 85 8.28 -12.49 17.53
N SER A 86 8.90 -11.32 17.73
CA SER A 86 8.23 -10.09 18.15
C SER A 86 7.17 -9.62 17.14
N GLN A 87 7.41 -9.77 15.83
CA GLN A 87 6.47 -9.40 14.77
C GLN A 87 5.28 -10.35 14.71
N GLN A 88 5.50 -11.64 14.97
CA GLN A 88 4.40 -12.62 14.99
C GLN A 88 3.41 -12.35 16.13
N LYS A 89 3.91 -11.90 17.29
CA LYS A 89 3.04 -11.46 18.40
C LYS A 89 2.18 -10.28 17.98
N LEU A 90 2.77 -9.26 17.35
CA LEU A 90 2.05 -8.08 16.86
C LEU A 90 1.03 -8.43 15.77
N LEU A 91 1.34 -9.39 14.89
CA LEU A 91 0.38 -9.90 13.91
C LEU A 91 -0.82 -10.59 14.59
N ASN A 92 -0.58 -11.43 15.59
CA ASN A 92 -1.66 -12.09 16.32
C ASN A 92 -2.54 -11.09 17.10
N GLU A 93 -1.93 -10.04 17.66
CA GLU A 93 -2.64 -8.92 18.27
C GLU A 93 -3.47 -8.16 17.23
N ALA A 94 -2.90 -7.86 16.06
CA ALA A 94 -3.59 -7.23 14.94
C ALA A 94 -4.79 -8.07 14.49
N ILE A 95 -4.63 -9.38 14.27
CA ILE A 95 -5.73 -10.30 13.94
C ILE A 95 -6.80 -10.28 15.04
N THR A 96 -6.41 -10.13 16.31
CA THR A 96 -7.36 -10.04 17.43
C THR A 96 -8.11 -8.73 17.48
N LYS A 97 -7.41 -7.61 17.27
CA LYS A 97 -8.01 -6.28 17.19
C LYS A 97 -8.80 -6.05 15.90
N SER A 98 -8.47 -6.76 14.82
CA SER A 98 -9.16 -6.74 13.52
C SER A 98 -10.62 -7.21 13.58
N SER A 99 -11.04 -7.71 14.75
CA SER A 99 -12.42 -7.79 15.19
C SER A 99 -13.09 -6.41 15.33
N ASN A 100 -12.75 -5.44 14.48
CA ASN A 100 -13.29 -4.10 14.42
C ASN A 100 -13.79 -3.85 12.99
N SER A 101 -14.92 -3.15 12.85
CA SER A 101 -15.53 -2.79 11.57
C SER A 101 -14.66 -1.91 10.66
N LYS A 102 -13.48 -1.49 11.14
CA LYS A 102 -12.52 -0.66 10.41
C LYS A 102 -12.11 -1.24 9.05
N ILE A 103 -12.01 -2.57 8.95
CA ILE A 103 -11.67 -3.23 7.67
C ILE A 103 -12.70 -2.93 6.58
N PHE A 104 -13.97 -2.75 6.94
CA PHE A 104 -15.04 -2.40 5.99
C PHE A 104 -14.97 -0.95 5.52
N ASN A 105 -14.30 -0.08 6.28
CA ASN A 105 -14.11 1.33 5.97
C ASN A 105 -12.73 1.60 5.32
N PHE A 106 -11.95 0.56 5.06
CA PHE A 106 -10.60 0.72 4.52
C PHE A 106 -10.63 1.01 3.01
N VAL A 107 -10.31 2.24 2.61
CA VAL A 107 -10.31 2.69 1.20
C VAL A 107 -8.88 2.81 0.63
N GLY A 108 -7.95 1.98 1.11
CA GLY A 108 -6.56 2.01 0.64
C GLY A 108 -5.71 3.16 1.21
N GLU A 109 -6.18 3.83 2.26
CA GLU A 109 -5.40 4.75 3.08
C GLU A 109 -5.22 4.11 4.48
N ILE A 110 -4.00 3.73 4.85
CA ILE A 110 -3.72 3.09 6.14
C ILE A 110 -3.14 4.13 7.10
N ASP A 111 -3.82 4.36 8.23
CA ASP A 111 -3.24 5.13 9.33
C ASP A 111 -2.08 4.37 10.00
N SER A 112 -1.03 5.10 10.39
CA SER A 112 0.24 4.57 10.92
C SER A 112 0.07 4.03 12.33
N ASP A 113 -1.02 4.41 12.98
CA ASP A 113 -1.46 3.90 14.28
C ASP A 113 -2.47 2.75 14.13
N ASP A 114 -2.72 2.28 12.90
CA ASP A 114 -3.66 1.18 12.67
C ASP A 114 -2.93 -0.13 12.37
N ASP A 115 -3.32 -1.18 13.09
CA ASP A 115 -2.80 -2.54 12.95
C ASP A 115 -3.20 -3.17 11.58
N LEU A 116 -4.03 -2.48 10.79
CA LEU A 116 -4.48 -2.89 9.45
C LEU A 116 -3.33 -3.15 8.46
N HIS A 117 -2.21 -2.41 8.53
CA HIS A 117 -1.06 -2.64 7.65
C HIS A 117 -0.41 -4.02 7.83
N ARG A 118 -0.65 -4.68 8.97
CA ARG A 118 -0.20 -6.05 9.24
C ARG A 118 -1.13 -7.10 8.63
N LEU A 119 -2.34 -6.70 8.26
CA LEU A 119 -3.39 -7.57 7.79
C LEU A 119 -3.59 -7.47 6.29
N ILE A 120 -3.39 -6.28 5.74
CA ILE A 120 -3.68 -5.92 4.37
C ILE A 120 -2.46 -5.26 3.76
N HIS A 121 -2.07 -5.75 2.59
CA HIS A 121 -0.93 -5.28 1.84
C HIS A 121 -1.37 -4.66 0.51
N ILE A 122 -0.57 -3.71 0.03
CA ILE A 122 -0.69 -3.14 -1.30
C ILE A 122 0.21 -3.95 -2.23
N HIS A 123 -0.41 -4.60 -3.20
CA HIS A 123 0.23 -5.19 -4.35
C HIS A 123 0.12 -4.25 -5.55
N THR A 124 0.95 -4.49 -6.54
CA THR A 124 0.96 -3.70 -7.76
C THR A 124 1.26 -4.60 -8.96
N ASN A 125 1.02 -4.08 -10.15
CA ASN A 125 1.34 -4.76 -11.39
C ASN A 125 2.86 -4.68 -11.64
N ILE A 126 3.57 -5.66 -11.06
CA ILE A 126 5.01 -5.85 -11.24
C ILE A 126 5.24 -6.37 -12.68
N PRO A 127 6.33 -5.94 -13.36
CA PRO A 127 6.74 -6.54 -14.63
C PRO A 127 6.94 -8.05 -14.49
N ASN A 128 6.24 -8.82 -15.31
CA ASN A 128 6.51 -10.25 -15.50
C ASN A 128 7.35 -10.43 -16.75
N GLU A 129 8.31 -11.36 -16.72
CA GLU A 129 9.20 -11.67 -17.86
C GLU A 129 8.42 -12.06 -19.14
N GLU A 130 7.17 -12.51 -18.98
CA GLU A 130 6.27 -12.91 -20.08
C GLU A 130 5.40 -11.77 -20.64
N ASN A 131 5.35 -10.60 -19.98
CA ASN A 131 4.57 -9.45 -20.44
C ASN A 131 5.50 -8.38 -21.04
N GLU A 132 5.60 -8.35 -22.38
CA GLU A 132 6.14 -7.21 -23.15
C GLU A 132 5.24 -5.95 -23.07
N GLU A 133 4.59 -5.72 -21.94
CA GLU A 133 3.79 -4.52 -21.75
C GLU A 133 4.72 -3.30 -21.64
N CYS A 134 4.26 -2.14 -22.11
CA CYS A 134 5.07 -0.94 -22.06
C CYS A 134 5.44 -0.64 -20.60
N ILE A 135 6.72 -0.39 -20.27
CA ILE A 135 7.20 -0.02 -18.90
C ILE A 135 6.32 1.05 -18.23
N LYS A 136 5.66 1.88 -19.03
CA LYS A 136 4.70 2.88 -18.58
C LYS A 136 3.47 2.31 -17.87
N THR A 137 3.15 1.02 -17.95
CA THR A 137 2.00 0.41 -17.26
C THR A 137 2.38 -0.09 -15.86
N PHE A 138 3.64 -0.46 -15.61
CA PHE A 138 4.05 -1.07 -14.35
C PHE A 138 3.99 -0.13 -13.14
N TYR A 139 3.73 -0.75 -11.99
CA TYR A 139 3.65 -0.10 -10.68
C TYR A 139 2.55 0.96 -10.58
N ILE A 140 1.54 0.95 -11.45
CA ILE A 140 0.45 1.93 -11.47
C ILE A 140 -0.77 1.41 -10.73
N ASP A 141 -1.04 0.11 -10.83
CA ASP A 141 -2.21 -0.46 -10.21
C ASP A 141 -2.00 -0.62 -8.71
N LYS A 142 -3.01 -0.19 -7.95
CA LYS A 142 -3.09 -0.40 -6.50
C LYS A 142 -4.03 -1.56 -6.24
N ILE A 143 -3.47 -2.71 -5.88
CA ILE A 143 -4.23 -3.93 -5.64
C ILE A 143 -4.18 -4.26 -4.15
N ILE A 144 -5.32 -4.16 -3.47
CA ILE A 144 -5.40 -4.40 -2.03
C ILE A 144 -5.70 -5.87 -1.75
N LYS A 145 -4.84 -6.55 -0.99
CA LYS A 145 -5.00 -7.97 -0.63
C LYS A 145 -4.69 -8.21 0.84
N PHE A 146 -5.17 -9.31 1.41
CA PHE A 146 -4.67 -9.77 2.69
C PHE A 146 -3.18 -10.10 2.62
N ALA A 147 -2.49 -9.92 3.74
CA ALA A 147 -1.05 -10.14 3.85
C ALA A 147 -0.63 -11.59 3.53
N SER A 148 -1.52 -12.55 3.79
CA SER A 148 -1.38 -13.97 3.42
C SER A 148 -2.71 -14.68 3.53
N ASP A 149 -2.81 -15.88 2.96
CA ASP A 149 -3.99 -16.76 3.09
C ASP A 149 -4.29 -17.12 4.55
N TYR A 150 -3.24 -17.27 5.38
CA TYR A 150 -3.41 -17.50 6.81
C TYR A 150 -4.11 -16.31 7.48
N VAL A 151 -3.60 -15.10 7.25
CA VAL A 151 -4.19 -13.88 7.81
C VAL A 151 -5.64 -13.72 7.32
N ALA A 152 -5.88 -13.95 6.04
CA ALA A 152 -7.19 -13.88 5.43
C ALA A 152 -8.20 -14.79 6.15
N ARG A 153 -7.87 -16.08 6.31
CA ARG A 153 -8.73 -17.05 7.00
C ARG A 153 -9.02 -16.64 8.45
N GLN A 154 -7.99 -16.24 9.19
CA GLN A 154 -8.13 -15.87 10.60
C GLN A 154 -8.99 -14.61 10.79
N VAL A 155 -8.87 -13.62 9.88
CA VAL A 155 -9.70 -12.42 9.89
C VAL A 155 -11.14 -12.76 9.51
N MET A 156 -11.34 -13.57 8.47
CA MET A 156 -12.68 -13.97 8.01
C MET A 156 -13.46 -14.76 9.08
N ASP A 157 -12.80 -15.66 9.83
CA ASP A 157 -13.43 -16.39 10.95
C ASP A 157 -13.96 -15.44 12.04
N LYS A 158 -13.22 -14.36 12.31
CA LYS A 158 -13.62 -13.35 13.30
C LYS A 158 -14.73 -12.45 12.78
N LEU A 159 -14.66 -12.02 11.52
CA LEU A 159 -15.72 -11.23 10.90
C LEU A 159 -17.03 -12.01 10.79
N GLU A 160 -16.99 -13.29 10.43
CA GLU A 160 -18.18 -14.13 10.33
C GLU A 160 -18.83 -14.37 11.70
N SER A 161 -18.04 -14.56 12.75
CA SER A 161 -18.56 -14.80 14.10
C SER A 161 -19.14 -13.54 14.77
N LYS A 162 -18.55 -12.37 14.53
CA LYS A 162 -18.90 -11.13 15.27
C LYS A 162 -19.60 -10.05 14.43
N TYR A 163 -19.39 -10.02 13.11
CA TYR A 163 -19.83 -8.95 12.19
C TYR A 163 -20.50 -9.51 10.93
N LYS A 164 -21.17 -10.65 11.03
CA LYS A 164 -21.74 -11.37 9.88
C LYS A 164 -22.59 -10.50 8.96
N GLN A 165 -23.43 -9.62 9.54
CA GLN A 165 -24.31 -8.77 8.76
C GLN A 165 -23.53 -7.65 8.05
N ASP A 166 -22.56 -7.03 8.73
CA ASP A 166 -21.72 -5.99 8.13
C ASP A 166 -20.85 -6.56 7.01
N LEU A 167 -20.33 -7.78 7.19
CA LEU A 167 -19.59 -8.50 6.16
C LEU A 167 -20.45 -8.73 4.91
N LYS A 168 -21.69 -9.21 5.10
CA LYS A 168 -22.65 -9.37 3.99
C LYS A 168 -22.97 -8.05 3.31
N ASN A 169 -23.21 -6.99 4.10
CA ASN A 169 -23.51 -5.66 3.59
C ASN A 169 -22.32 -5.13 2.78
N PHE A 170 -21.10 -5.20 3.31
CA PHE A 170 -19.88 -4.75 2.63
C PHE A 170 -19.72 -5.42 1.26
N VAL A 171 -19.90 -6.74 1.20
CA VAL A 171 -19.80 -7.48 -0.06
C VAL A 171 -20.92 -7.13 -1.04
N ALA A 172 -22.13 -6.83 -0.55
CA ALA A 172 -23.28 -6.48 -1.40
C ALA A 172 -23.31 -5.01 -1.86
N THR A 173 -22.71 -4.07 -1.12
CA THR A 173 -22.90 -2.63 -1.33
C THR A 173 -21.66 -1.86 -1.76
N SER A 174 -20.45 -2.42 -1.62
CA SER A 174 -19.22 -1.69 -1.95
C SER A 174 -18.85 -1.73 -3.43
N ASP A 175 -19.77 -2.10 -4.33
CA ASP A 175 -19.55 -2.16 -5.78
C ASP A 175 -19.07 -0.84 -6.40
N SER A 176 -19.39 0.29 -5.79
CA SER A 176 -18.97 1.62 -6.22
C SER A 176 -17.55 2.03 -5.78
N ILE A 177 -16.90 1.27 -4.89
CA ILE A 177 -15.54 1.57 -4.40
C ILE A 177 -14.55 0.68 -5.14
N ASN A 178 -13.87 1.27 -6.13
CA ASN A 178 -12.94 0.54 -6.99
C ASN A 178 -11.69 0.08 -6.21
N GLU A 179 -11.21 0.86 -5.23
CA GLU A 179 -10.01 0.54 -4.47
C GLU A 179 -10.13 -0.76 -3.65
N CYS A 180 -11.35 -1.14 -3.25
CA CYS A 180 -11.61 -2.33 -2.44
C CYS A 180 -12.09 -3.52 -3.27
N SER A 181 -12.17 -3.40 -4.60
CA SER A 181 -12.76 -4.41 -5.48
C SER A 181 -12.09 -5.79 -5.34
N THR A 182 -10.76 -5.83 -5.26
CA THR A 182 -10.01 -7.09 -5.09
C THR A 182 -10.24 -7.70 -3.71
N LEU A 183 -10.18 -6.89 -2.64
CA LEU A 183 -10.43 -7.34 -1.27
C LEU A 183 -11.87 -7.85 -1.10
N ARG A 184 -12.85 -7.15 -1.69
CA ARG A 184 -14.25 -7.57 -1.74
C ARG A 184 -14.41 -8.90 -2.48
N GLY A 185 -13.82 -9.03 -3.66
CA GLY A 185 -13.87 -10.26 -4.44
C GLY A 185 -13.35 -11.46 -3.64
N PHE A 186 -12.22 -11.28 -2.95
CA PHE A 186 -11.69 -12.29 -2.06
C PHE A 186 -12.64 -12.63 -0.89
N MET A 187 -13.18 -11.62 -0.20
CA MET A 187 -14.13 -11.85 0.90
C MET A 187 -15.40 -12.57 0.42
N PHE A 188 -15.90 -12.22 -0.77
CA PHE A 188 -17.03 -12.89 -1.41
C PHE A 188 -16.70 -14.36 -1.69
N GLU A 189 -15.55 -14.63 -2.29
CA GLU A 189 -15.10 -15.99 -2.60
C GLU A 189 -14.99 -16.84 -1.34
N GLU A 190 -14.39 -16.32 -0.27
CA GLU A 190 -14.31 -17.01 1.02
C GLU A 190 -15.70 -17.32 1.62
N ILE A 191 -16.64 -16.37 1.55
CA ILE A 191 -18.02 -16.60 1.99
C ILE A 191 -18.68 -17.68 1.15
N ALA A 192 -18.56 -17.60 -0.17
CA ALA A 192 -19.13 -18.57 -1.11
C ALA A 192 -18.56 -19.96 -0.83
N HIS A 193 -17.24 -20.09 -0.73
CA HIS A 193 -16.55 -21.33 -0.41
C HIS A 193 -17.03 -21.94 0.91
N ARG A 194 -17.23 -21.13 1.96
CA ARG A 194 -17.78 -21.59 3.25
C ARG A 194 -19.24 -22.05 3.16
N ILE A 195 -20.06 -21.39 2.35
CA ILE A 195 -21.45 -21.80 2.11
C ILE A 195 -21.48 -23.16 1.40
N PHE A 196 -20.68 -23.32 0.34
CA PHE A 196 -20.60 -24.55 -0.44
C PHE A 196 -20.01 -25.72 0.35
N THR A 197 -18.99 -25.49 1.18
CA THR A 197 -18.38 -26.54 2.03
C THR A 197 -19.25 -26.96 3.22
N LYS A 198 -20.13 -26.08 3.72
CA LYS A 198 -21.06 -26.40 4.82
C LYS A 198 -22.37 -27.04 4.35
N GLY A 199 -22.57 -27.22 3.04
CA GLY A 199 -23.77 -27.85 2.47
C GLY A 199 -25.09 -27.20 2.90
N ARG A 200 -25.07 -25.90 3.27
CA ARG A 200 -26.22 -25.24 3.86
C ARG A 200 -27.16 -24.79 2.74
N ASP A 201 -28.31 -25.46 2.63
CA ASP A 201 -29.41 -25.04 1.76
C ASP A 201 -29.79 -23.58 2.03
N ILE A 202 -30.00 -22.84 0.94
CA ILE A 202 -30.34 -21.40 0.90
C ILE A 202 -31.74 -21.18 1.46
#